data_AF-A0A098EZW3-F1
#
_entry.id   AF-A0A098EZW3-F1
#
_cell.length_a   1.000
_cell.length_b   1.000
_cell.length_c   1.000
_cell.angle_alpha   90.00
_cell.angle_beta   90.00
_cell.angle_gamma   90.00
#
_symmetry.space_group_name_H-M   'P 1'
#
loop_
_entity.id
_entity.type
_entity.pdbx_description
1 polymer ?
#
loop_
_entity_poly.entity_id
_entity_poly.type
_entity_poly.pdbx_seq_one_letter_code
_entity_poly.pdbx_strand_id
1 'polypeptide(L)'
;MKLFMLKSLLLASAMFILALGGMQVANDGISRMKGYDDPGFKEAVSLNKGEAGEISVSVMGSEINKGKVEEKKKELEESGTYNFFSSVGKAFGSMVSGAARGLIDLLQN
;
A
#
# COMPACT_ATOMS: atom_id res chain seq x y z
N MET A 1 -36.48 1.51 17.10
CA MET A 1 -36.02 2.55 16.13
C MET A 1 -34.81 3.35 16.63
N LYS A 2 -34.84 3.98 17.81
CA LYS A 2 -33.71 4.78 18.35
C LYS A 2 -32.37 4.02 18.47
N LEU A 3 -32.43 2.75 18.91
CA LEU A 3 -31.24 1.90 19.04
C LEU A 3 -30.60 1.56 17.68
N PHE A 4 -31.41 1.46 16.62
CA PHE A 4 -30.93 1.20 15.26
C PHE A 4 -30.22 2.44 14.70
N MET A 5 -30.79 3.63 14.88
CA MET A 5 -30.14 4.90 14.53
C MET A 5 -28.82 5.10 15.28
N LEU A 6 -28.77 4.73 16.56
CA LEU A 6 -27.54 4.82 17.34
C LEU A 6 -26.46 3.87 16.77
N LYS A 7 -26.82 2.62 16.47
CA LYS A 7 -25.91 1.64 15.85
C LYS A 7 -25.42 2.10 14.48
N SER A 8 -26.31 2.64 13.64
CA SER A 8 -25.92 3.13 12.32
C SER A 8 -25.02 4.36 12.39
N LEU A 9 -25.29 5.28 13.33
CA LEU A 9 -24.44 6.45 13.56
C LEU A 9 -23.06 6.05 14.06
N LEU A 10 -22.98 5.09 14.98
CA LEU A 10 -21.71 4.56 15.50
C LEU A 10 -20.91 3.86 14.40
N LEU A 11 -21.58 3.07 13.56
CA LEU A 11 -20.95 2.41 12.41
C LEU A 11 -20.45 3.42 11.37
N ALA A 12 -21.25 4.45 11.06
CA ALA A 12 -20.86 5.53 10.17
C ALA A 12 -19.66 6.30 10.73
N SER A 13 -19.66 6.60 12.03
CA SER A 13 -18.53 7.24 12.71
C SER A 13 -17.27 6.37 12.66
N ALA A 14 -17.39 5.06 12.88
CA ALA A 14 -16.26 4.14 12.81
C ALA A 14 -15.67 4.09 11.39
N MET A 15 -16.52 3.98 10.37
CA MET A 15 -16.10 4.02 8.97
C MET A 15 -15.41 5.34 8.62
N PHE A 16 -15.91 6.46 9.13
CA PHE A 16 -15.33 7.78 8.91
C PHE A 16 -13.93 7.90 9.51
N ILE A 17 -13.73 7.43 10.74
CA ILE A 17 -12.41 7.43 11.39
C ILE A 17 -11.42 6.54 10.62
N LEU A 18 -11.85 5.35 10.18
CA LEU A 18 -11.01 4.47 9.37
C LEU A 18 -10.60 5.11 8.04
N ALA A 19 -11.53 5.81 7.38
CA ALA A 19 -11.24 6.53 6.13
C ALA A 19 -10.23 7.68 6.34
N LEU A 20 -10.41 8.48 7.40
CA LEU A 20 -9.47 9.56 7.73
C LEU A 20 -8.08 9.02 8.08
N GLY A 21 -8.01 7.93 8.87
CA GLY A 21 -6.75 7.26 9.17
C GLY A 21 -6.07 6.70 7.92
N GLY A 22 -6.84 6.08 7.02
CA GLY A 22 -6.33 5.59 5.73
C GLY A 22 -5.76 6.70 4.85
N MET A 23 -6.40 7.87 4.85
CA MET A 23 -5.92 9.04 4.11
C MET A 23 -4.59 9.57 4.68
N GLN A 24 -4.44 9.61 6.01
CA GLN A 24 -3.16 10.01 6.65
C GLN A 24 -2.03 9.03 6.32
N VAL A 25 -2.29 7.72 6.44
CA VAL A 25 -1.31 6.68 6.09
C VAL A 25 -0.91 6.76 4.61
N ALA A 26 -1.87 7.02 3.72
CA ALA A 26 -1.59 7.21 2.29
C ALA A 26 -0.76 8.46 2.03
N ASN A 27 -1.07 9.58 2.69
CA ASN A 27 -0.33 10.83 2.57
C ASN A 27 1.12 10.68 3.04
N ASP A 28 1.33 10.07 4.21
CA ASP A 28 2.67 9.81 4.75
C ASP A 28 3.45 8.83 3.87
N GLY A 29 2.76 7.81 3.34
CA GLY A 29 3.33 6.88 2.36
C GLY A 29 3.81 7.58 1.09
N ILE A 30 3.01 8.48 0.53
CA ILE A 30 3.37 9.27 -0.66
C ILE A 30 4.54 10.22 -0.33
N SER A 31 4.52 10.87 0.84
CA SER A 31 5.62 11.75 1.27
C SER A 31 6.94 10.99 1.37
N ARG A 32 6.92 9.82 2.01
CA ARG A 32 8.07 8.91 2.14
C ARG A 32 8.56 8.37 0.80
N MET A 33 7.67 8.03 -0.12
CA MET A 33 8.05 7.55 -1.46
C MET A 33 8.64 8.64 -2.34
N LYS A 34 8.21 9.89 -2.17
CA LYS A 34 8.80 11.03 -2.87
C LYS A 34 10.17 11.40 -2.29
N GLY A 35 10.39 11.16 -1.00
CA GLY A 35 11.67 11.38 -0.34
C GLY A 35 11.85 12.80 0.21
N TYR A 36 10.76 13.56 0.43
CA TYR A 36 10.81 14.96 0.87
C TYR A 36 11.57 15.19 2.20
N ASP A 37 11.77 14.14 3.01
CA ASP A 37 12.56 14.18 4.25
C ASP A 37 14.06 13.88 4.04
N ASP A 38 14.50 13.59 2.81
CA ASP A 38 15.89 13.30 2.50
C ASP A 38 16.65 14.61 2.17
N PRO A 39 17.68 15.01 2.92
CA PRO A 39 18.47 16.21 2.64
C PRO A 39 19.21 16.14 1.29
N GLY A 40 19.20 14.99 0.63
CA GLY A 40 19.70 14.78 -0.73
C GLY A 40 18.62 14.72 -1.81
N PHE A 41 17.42 15.29 -1.60
CA PHE A 41 16.31 15.31 -2.57
C PHE A 41 16.75 15.89 -3.92
N LYS A 42 17.26 15.01 -4.79
CA LYS A 42 17.48 15.29 -6.20
C LYS A 42 16.15 15.04 -6.89
N GLU A 43 15.50 16.11 -7.33
CA GLU A 43 14.43 16.02 -8.32
C GLU A 43 14.87 15.02 -9.41
N ALA A 44 13.98 14.08 -9.76
CA ALA A 44 14.26 13.02 -10.73
C ALA A 44 14.66 13.54 -12.13
N VAL A 45 14.61 14.86 -12.33
CA VAL A 45 15.23 15.59 -13.43
C VAL A 45 15.89 16.86 -12.85
N SER A 46 17.19 16.79 -12.56
CA SER A 46 17.98 17.98 -12.28
C SER A 46 18.48 18.58 -13.59
N LEU A 47 17.83 19.65 -14.08
CA LEU A 47 18.27 20.46 -15.20
C LEU A 47 19.43 21.36 -14.75
N ASN A 48 20.67 20.90 -14.91
CA ASN A 48 21.84 21.72 -14.59
C ASN A 48 22.20 22.56 -15.83
N LYS A 49 21.96 23.88 -15.78
CA LYS A 49 22.44 24.82 -16.80
C LYS A 49 23.94 25.06 -16.59
N GLY A 50 24.77 24.38 -17.39
CA GLY A 50 26.18 24.73 -17.56
C GLY A 50 26.34 25.96 -18.47
N GLU A 51 27.42 26.72 -18.27
CA GLU A 51 27.72 28.02 -18.89
C GLU A 51 27.93 28.02 -20.41
N ALA A 52 27.60 26.94 -21.14
CA ALA A 52 27.87 26.79 -22.57
C ALA A 52 26.68 26.23 -23.38
N GLY A 53 25.43 26.47 -22.95
CA GLY A 53 24.24 26.28 -23.80
C GLY A 53 23.86 24.84 -24.16
N GLU A 54 24.54 23.82 -23.63
CA GLU A 54 24.16 22.42 -23.83
C GLU A 54 23.24 21.93 -22.71
N ILE A 55 21.97 21.68 -23.07
CA ILE A 55 20.97 21.10 -22.17
C ILE A 55 21.19 19.59 -22.12
N SER A 56 21.82 19.10 -21.06
CA SER A 56 21.93 17.66 -20.79
C SER A 56 20.81 17.21 -19.84
N VAL A 57 19.89 16.40 -20.35
CA VAL A 57 18.82 15.79 -19.57
C VAL A 57 19.31 14.43 -19.06
N SER A 58 19.67 14.34 -17.78
CA SER A 58 20.02 13.08 -17.13
C SER A 58 18.76 12.43 -16.55
N VAL A 59 18.14 11.52 -17.31
CA VAL A 59 17.10 10.61 -16.81
C VAL A 59 17.77 9.52 -15.98
N MET A 60 17.52 9.52 -14.66
CA MET A 60 17.79 8.41 -13.73
C MET A 60 19.13 7.67 -13.92
N GLY A 61 20.24 8.39 -13.84
CA GLY A 61 21.36 8.09 -12.92
C GLY A 61 21.93 6.67 -12.78
N SER A 62 21.74 5.71 -13.69
CA SER A 62 22.61 4.53 -13.86
C SER A 62 22.12 3.62 -14.98
N GLU A 63 23.04 3.18 -15.84
CA GLU A 63 22.88 1.98 -16.65
C GLU A 63 22.52 0.81 -15.74
N ILE A 64 21.24 0.43 -15.71
CA ILE A 64 20.80 -0.73 -14.95
C ILE A 64 21.34 -1.98 -15.67
N ASN A 65 22.50 -2.44 -15.20
CA ASN A 65 23.00 -3.77 -15.49
C ASN A 65 21.94 -4.78 -15.02
N LYS A 66 21.30 -5.45 -15.98
CA LYS A 66 20.06 -6.25 -15.84
C LYS A 66 20.11 -7.35 -14.78
N GLY A 67 21.29 -7.73 -14.28
CA GLY A 67 21.45 -8.81 -13.29
C GLY A 67 21.00 -8.50 -11.86
N LYS A 68 20.98 -7.23 -11.41
CA LYS A 68 20.67 -6.88 -10.00
C LYS A 68 19.19 -6.66 -9.69
N VAL A 69 18.34 -6.57 -10.71
CA VAL A 69 16.89 -6.37 -10.54
C VAL A 69 16.21 -7.68 -10.13
N GLU A 70 16.68 -8.80 -10.64
CA GLU A 70 16.08 -10.12 -10.40
C GLU A 70 16.34 -10.63 -8.97
N GLU A 71 17.53 -10.37 -8.43
CA GLU A 71 17.91 -10.70 -7.05
C GLU A 71 17.12 -9.89 -6.01
N LYS A 72 16.97 -8.58 -6.21
CA LYS A 72 16.14 -7.73 -5.32
C LYS A 72 14.65 -8.03 -5.43
N LYS A 73 14.17 -8.48 -6.59
CA LYS A 73 12.77 -8.88 -6.78
C LYS A 73 12.45 -10.13 -5.96
N LYS A 74 13.38 -11.09 -5.92
CA LYS A 74 13.27 -12.31 -5.14
C LYS A 74 13.26 -12.04 -3.63
N GLU A 75 14.10 -11.12 -3.18
CA GLU A 75 14.17 -10.70 -1.77
C GLU A 75 12.89 -9.95 -1.32
N LEU A 76 12.26 -9.16 -2.21
CA LEU A 76 10.97 -8.50 -1.95
C LEU A 76 9.78 -9.48 -1.98
N GLU A 77 9.84 -10.54 -2.78
CA GLU A 77 8.85 -11.63 -2.78
C GLU A 77 8.94 -12.49 -1.51
N GLU A 78 10.14 -12.76 -0.99
CA GLU A 78 10.35 -13.61 0.18
C GLU A 78 10.19 -12.90 1.54
N SER A 79 10.49 -11.59 1.66
CA SER A 79 10.87 -11.03 2.98
C SER A 79 9.81 -10.39 3.89
N GLY A 80 8.53 -10.18 3.53
CA GLY A 80 7.64 -9.59 4.54
C GLY A 80 6.14 -9.55 4.30
N THR A 81 5.71 -9.41 3.06
CA THR A 81 4.30 -9.11 2.78
C THR A 81 3.52 -10.37 2.42
N TYR A 82 4.14 -11.30 1.68
CA TYR A 82 3.42 -12.46 1.16
C TYR A 82 2.97 -13.42 2.26
N ASN A 83 3.81 -13.76 3.24
CA ASN A 83 3.43 -14.67 4.32
C ASN A 83 2.47 -14.04 5.35
N PHE A 84 2.66 -12.77 5.71
CA PHE A 84 1.77 -12.11 6.67
C PHE A 84 0.39 -11.85 6.08
N PHE A 85 0.30 -11.25 4.89
CA PHE A 85 -1.00 -11.02 4.25
C PHE A 85 -1.67 -12.32 3.82
N SER A 86 -0.91 -13.35 3.39
CA SER A 86 -1.47 -14.67 3.08
C SER A 86 -2.00 -15.39 4.31
N SER A 87 -1.31 -15.34 5.45
CA SER A 87 -1.79 -15.95 6.70
C SER A 87 -3.05 -15.27 7.23
N VAL A 88 -3.10 -13.92 7.22
CA VAL A 88 -4.30 -13.15 7.58
C VAL A 88 -5.44 -13.42 6.61
N GLY A 89 -5.16 -13.45 5.29
CA GLY A 89 -6.14 -13.74 4.26
C GLY A 89 -6.69 -15.16 4.35
N LYS A 90 -5.85 -16.16 4.66
CA LYS A 90 -6.27 -17.55 4.89
C LYS A 90 -7.16 -17.68 6.12
N ALA A 91 -6.81 -17.01 7.22
CA ALA A 91 -7.63 -17.01 8.43
C ALA A 91 -9.01 -16.38 8.17
N PHE A 92 -9.04 -15.23 7.50
CA PHE A 92 -10.29 -14.55 7.12
C PHE A 92 -11.14 -15.40 6.16
N GLY A 93 -10.53 -15.95 5.11
CA GLY A 93 -11.20 -16.81 4.14
C GLY A 93 -11.78 -18.08 4.77
N SER A 94 -11.08 -18.65 5.76
CA SER A 94 -11.56 -19.82 6.51
C SER A 94 -12.79 -19.48 7.37
N MET A 95 -12.79 -18.31 8.01
CA MET A 95 -13.94 -17.84 8.80
C MET A 95 -15.17 -17.59 7.92
N VAL A 96 -15.00 -16.93 6.77
CA VAL A 96 -16.08 -16.68 5.81
C VAL A 96 -16.62 -18.00 5.23
N SER A 97 -15.73 -18.92 4.86
CA SER A 97 -16.11 -20.23 4.31
C SER A 97 -16.86 -21.08 5.35
N GLY A 98 -16.44 -21.03 6.61
CA GLY A 98 -17.13 -21.71 7.71
C GLY A 98 -18.53 -21.16 7.94
N ALA A 99 -18.69 -19.84 7.94
CA ALA A 99 -19.99 -19.19 8.06
C ALA A 99 -20.92 -19.53 6.88
N ALA A 100 -20.38 -19.51 5.65
CA ALA A 100 -21.14 -19.88 4.45
C ALA A 100 -21.61 -21.34 4.49
N ARG A 101 -20.75 -22.29 4.89
CA ARG A 101 -21.13 -23.70 5.07
C ARG A 101 -22.21 -23.87 6.13
N GLY A 102 -22.07 -23.21 7.29
CA GLY A 102 -23.08 -23.26 8.34
C GLY A 102 -24.44 -22.73 7.91
N LEU A 103 -24.49 -21.70 7.05
CA LEU A 103 -25.74 -21.21 6.47
C LEU A 103 -26.34 -22.18 5.45
N ILE A 104 -25.51 -22.84 4.65
CA ILE A 104 -25.96 -23.84 3.67
C ILE A 104 -26.51 -25.07 4.39
N ASP A 105 -25.81 -25.58 5.42
CA ASP A 105 -26.25 -26.74 6.20
C ASP A 105 -27.59 -26.47 6.91
N LEU A 106 -27.82 -25.25 7.40
CA LEU A 106 -29.09 -24.84 8.02
C LEU A 106 -30.24 -24.70 7.00
N LEU A 107 -29.95 -24.50 5.72
CA LEU A 107 -30.95 -24.43 4.64
C LEU A 107 -31.27 -25.80 4.05
N GLN A 108 -30.34 -26.77 4.16
CA GLN A 108 -30.53 -28.14 3.69
C GLN A 108 -31.17 -29.08 4.73
N ASN A 109 -31.16 -28.72 6.01
CA ASN A 109 -31.82 -29.44 7.10
C ASN A 109 -33.19 -28.86 7.44
#